data_AF-A0A3D5NUC1-F1
#
_entry.id   AF-A0A3D5NUC1-F1
#
_cell.length_a   1.000
_cell.length_b   1.000
_cell.length_c   1.000
_cell.angle_alpha   90.00
_cell.angle_beta   90.00
_cell.angle_gamma   90.00
#
_symmetry.space_group_name_H-M   'P 1'
#
loop_
_entity.id
_entity.type
_entity.pdbx_description
1 polymer ?
#
loop_
_entity_poly.entity_id
_entity_poly.type
_entity_poly.pdbx_seq_one_letter_code
_entity_poly.pdbx_strand_id
1 'polypeptide(L)'
;TPTAGFVAKFYLFRTLVQFGDGFIWLAVFGLINGVVSLFYYMRVMKAMYFEKMEFAETKTVIPLHFSILMFVLVVPLLVGWMFGDPLSHWTNQAVHFFY
;
A
#
# COMPACT_ATOMS: atom_id res chain seq x y z
N THR A 1 7.10 -5.41 2.22
CA THR A 1 6.11 -6.39 1.74
C THR A 1 5.92 -6.16 0.25
N PRO A 2 5.75 -7.19 -0.59
CA PRO A 2 5.60 -7.03 -2.04
C PRO A 2 4.20 -6.53 -2.39
N THR A 3 3.79 -5.39 -1.84
CA THR A 3 2.54 -4.71 -2.18
C THR A 3 2.88 -3.50 -3.04
N ALA A 4 2.03 -3.17 -4.01
CA ALA A 4 2.24 -2.05 -4.91
C ALA A 4 2.51 -0.73 -4.14
N GLY A 5 1.85 -0.53 -3.00
CA GLY A 5 2.05 0.64 -2.13
C GLY A 5 3.42 0.69 -1.43
N PHE A 6 4.03 -0.46 -1.12
CA PHE A 6 5.40 -0.49 -0.59
C PHE A 6 6.44 -0.21 -1.69
N VAL A 7 6.23 -0.77 -2.88
CA VAL A 7 7.12 -0.54 -4.04
C VAL A 7 7.11 0.94 -4.44
N ALA A 8 5.95 1.59 -4.44
CA ALA A 8 5.85 3.03 -4.69
C ALA A 8 6.67 3.86 -3.69
N LYS A 9 6.52 3.59 -2.38
CA LYS A 9 7.31 4.26 -1.34
C LYS A 9 8.81 3.98 -1.46
N PHE A 10 9.18 2.75 -1.79
CA PHE A 10 10.58 2.37 -2.01
C PHE A 10 11.20 3.14 -3.19
N TYR A 11 10.47 3.28 -4.30
CA TYR A 11 10.91 4.07 -5.45
C TYR A 11 11.10 5.55 -5.06
N LEU A 12 10.18 6.08 -4.25
CA LEU A 12 10.24 7.45 -3.74
C LEU A 12 11.46 7.66 -2.82
N PHE A 13 11.76 6.71 -1.92
CA PHE A 13 12.96 6.81 -1.08
C PHE A 13 14.25 6.65 -1.89
N ARG A 14 14.27 5.81 -2.93
CA ARG A 14 15.42 5.65 -3.83
C ARG A 14 15.73 6.95 -4.57
N THR A 15 14.73 7.66 -5.06
CA THR A 15 14.94 8.96 -5.71
C THR A 15 15.42 10.01 -4.70
N LEU A 16 14.84 10.07 -3.49
CA LEU A 16 15.27 11.02 -2.45
C LEU A 16 16.75 10.82 -2.04
N VAL A 17 17.24 9.58 -2.02
CA VAL A 17 18.67 9.29 -1.78
C VAL A 17 19.55 9.68 -2.97
N GLN A 18 19.05 9.54 -4.21
CA GLN A 18 19.78 9.96 -5.41
C GLN A 18 19.84 11.47 -5.62
N PHE A 19 18.83 12.24 -5.19
CA PHE A 19 18.75 13.69 -5.36
C PHE A 19 19.54 14.50 -4.30
N GLY A 20 20.17 13.84 -3.31
CA GLY A 20 21.19 14.45 -2.43
C GLY A 20 20.76 14.77 -0.99
N ASP A 21 21.76 15.04 -0.13
CA ASP A 21 21.75 15.09 1.35
C ASP A 21 20.60 15.86 2.03
N GLY A 22 19.94 16.80 1.34
CA GLY A 22 18.83 17.59 1.89
C GLY A 22 17.51 16.84 2.09
N PHE A 23 17.30 15.73 1.36
CA PHE A 23 16.02 15.01 1.36
C PHE A 23 16.01 13.73 2.22
N ILE A 24 17.14 13.35 2.80
CA ILE A 24 17.29 12.16 3.65
C ILE A 24 16.36 12.24 4.86
N TRP A 25 16.20 13.44 5.43
CA TRP A 25 15.31 13.65 6.59
C TRP A 25 13.84 13.31 6.29
N LEU A 26 13.37 13.60 5.07
CA LEU A 26 12.02 13.22 4.60
C LEU A 26 11.88 11.71 4.48
N ALA A 27 12.92 11.01 4.01
CA ALA A 27 12.93 9.56 3.95
C ALA A 27 12.81 8.94 5.35
N VAL A 28 13.54 9.47 6.34
CA VAL A 28 13.47 9.03 7.75
C VAL A 28 12.07 9.25 8.32
N PHE A 29 11.48 10.42 8.12
CA PHE A 29 10.10 10.70 8.56
C PHE A 29 9.07 9.76 7.93
N GLY A 30 9.20 9.51 6.62
CA GLY A 30 8.34 8.57 5.90
C GLY A 30 8.47 7.13 6.42
N LEU A 31 9.69 6.72 6.78
CA LEU A 31 9.96 5.41 7.35
C LEU A 31 9.32 5.26 8.74
N ILE A 32 9.49 6.26 9.61
CA ILE A 32 8.88 6.27 10.95
C ILE A 32 7.36 6.21 10.85
N ASN A 33 6.75 7.01 9.97
CA ASN A 33 5.31 6.97 9.74
C ASN A 33 4.83 5.57 9.30
N GLY A 34 5.60 4.91 8.42
CA GLY A 34 5.34 3.54 8.01
C GLY A 34 5.38 2.53 9.16
N VAL A 35 6.40 2.62 10.03
CA VAL A 35 6.55 1.73 11.20
C VAL A 35 5.42 1.96 12.21
N VAL A 36 5.06 3.21 12.48
CA VAL A 36 3.94 3.56 13.37
C VAL A 36 2.64 2.97 12.82
N SER A 37 2.35 3.17 11.53
CA SER A 37 1.16 2.59 10.88
C SER A 37 1.11 1.07 11.01
N LEU A 38 2.25 0.38 10.80
CA LEU A 38 2.34 -1.08 10.94
C LEU A 38 2.06 -1.53 12.37
N PHE A 39 2.57 -0.82 13.37
CA PHE A 39 2.31 -1.13 14.78
C PHE A 39 0.82 -1.05 15.12
N TYR A 40 0.14 0.01 14.67
CA TYR A 40 -1.31 0.14 14.84
C TYR A 40 -2.06 -0.96 14.10
N TYR A 41 -1.66 -1.30 12.87
CA TYR A 41 -2.31 -2.35 12.09
C TYR A 41 -2.22 -3.71 12.78
N MET A 42 -1.03 -4.08 13.29
CA MET A 42 -0.84 -5.32 14.04
C MET A 42 -1.67 -5.37 15.32
N ARG A 43 -1.80 -4.23 16.04
CA ARG A 43 -2.64 -4.16 17.24
C ARG A 43 -4.11 -4.43 16.92
N VAL A 44 -4.64 -3.84 15.85
CA VAL A 44 -6.02 -4.06 15.40
C VAL A 44 -6.23 -5.50 14.91
N MET A 45 -5.31 -6.03 14.11
CA MET A 45 -5.37 -7.42 13.67
C MET A 45 -5.34 -8.40 14.85
N LYS A 46 -4.51 -8.12 15.87
CA LYS A 46 -4.46 -8.92 17.08
C LYS A 46 -5.78 -8.89 17.83
N ALA A 47 -6.41 -7.72 17.98
CA ALA A 47 -7.74 -7.62 18.56
C ALA A 47 -8.76 -8.45 17.73
N MET A 48 -8.79 -8.29 16.41
CA MET A 48 -9.71 -9.06 15.56
C MET A 48 -9.55 -10.58 15.65
N TYR A 49 -8.31 -11.09 15.76
CA TYR A 49 -8.06 -12.54 15.76
C TYR A 49 -8.07 -13.19 17.15
N PHE A 50 -7.67 -12.46 18.20
CA PHE A 50 -7.47 -13.03 19.54
C PHE A 50 -8.55 -12.62 20.55
N GLU A 51 -9.28 -11.52 20.31
CA GLU A 51 -10.47 -11.19 21.09
C GLU A 51 -11.65 -11.98 20.51
N LYS A 52 -12.08 -13.01 21.25
CA LYS A 52 -13.27 -13.79 20.94
C LYS A 52 -14.49 -12.94 21.26
N MET A 53 -14.82 -11.97 20.40
CA MET A 53 -16.08 -11.24 20.54
C MET A 53 -17.21 -12.24 20.28
N GLU A 54 -18.18 -12.27 21.19
CA GLU A 54 -19.48 -12.94 20.96
C GLU A 54 -20.23 -12.15 19.88
N PHE A 55 -19.80 -12.33 18.62
CA PHE A 55 -20.58 -11.89 17.50
C PHE A 55 -21.87 -12.71 17.54
N ALA A 56 -23.00 -12.05 17.80
CA ALA A 56 -24.28 -12.61 17.40
C ALA A 56 -24.12 -13.00 15.92
N GLU A 57 -24.35 -14.27 15.60
CA GLU A 57 -24.22 -14.82 14.24
C GLU A 57 -25.23 -14.17 13.30
N THR A 58 -25.03 -12.89 13.00
CA THR A 58 -25.72 -12.19 11.94
C THR A 58 -25.03 -12.66 10.69
N LYS A 59 -25.63 -13.65 10.04
CA LYS A 59 -25.20 -14.16 8.75
C LYS A 59 -25.33 -13.03 7.72
N THR A 60 -24.34 -12.15 7.68
CA THR A 60 -24.26 -11.06 6.71
C THR A 60 -23.98 -11.69 5.35
N VAL A 61 -25.04 -11.81 4.55
CA VAL A 61 -24.94 -12.28 3.18
C VAL A 61 -24.18 -11.22 2.40
N ILE A 62 -22.91 -11.47 2.10
CA ILE A 62 -22.10 -10.55 1.30
C ILE A 62 -22.64 -10.64 -0.13
N PRO A 63 -23.25 -9.57 -0.68
CA PRO A 63 -23.79 -9.64 -2.03
C PRO A 63 -22.64 -9.72 -3.04
N LEU A 64 -22.88 -10.40 -4.17
CA LEU A 64 -21.84 -10.75 -5.15
C LEU A 64 -21.05 -9.53 -5.65
N HIS A 65 -21.71 -8.38 -5.84
CA HIS A 65 -21.05 -7.15 -6.29
C HIS A 65 -20.01 -6.64 -5.29
N PHE A 66 -20.22 -6.81 -3.98
CA PHE A 66 -19.23 -6.44 -2.95
C PHE A 66 -18.00 -7.35 -2.99
N SER A 67 -18.19 -8.67 -3.19
CA SER A 67 -17.07 -9.60 -3.38
C SER A 67 -16.24 -9.27 -4.62
N ILE A 68 -16.91 -8.99 -5.75
CA ILE A 68 -16.22 -8.61 -6.99
C ILE A 68 -15.42 -7.32 -6.77
N LEU A 69 -16.01 -6.31 -6.11
CA LEU A 69 -15.33 -5.05 -5.78
C LEU A 69 -14.10 -5.26 -4.91
N MET A 70 -14.18 -6.10 -3.88
CA MET A 70 -13.01 -6.44 -3.05
C MET A 70 -11.91 -7.09 -3.88
N PHE A 71 -12.25 -8.07 -4.73
CA PHE A 71 -11.25 -8.71 -5.59
C PHE A 71 -10.62 -7.73 -6.57
N VAL A 72 -11.42 -6.87 -7.21
CA VAL A 72 -10.93 -5.84 -8.13
C VAL A 72 -10.02 -4.83 -7.44
N LEU A 73 -10.22 -4.53 -6.15
CA LEU A 73 -9.34 -3.61 -5.41
C LEU A 73 -8.09 -4.30 -4.85
N VAL A 74 -8.21 -5.54 -4.36
CA VAL A 74 -7.12 -6.25 -3.68
C VAL A 74 -6.14 -6.88 -4.67
N VAL A 75 -6.63 -7.48 -5.75
CA VAL A 75 -5.77 -8.19 -6.73
C VAL A 75 -4.74 -7.26 -7.35
N PRO A 76 -5.06 -6.03 -7.81
CA PRO A 76 -4.05 -5.10 -8.33
C PRO A 76 -3.04 -4.65 -7.27
N LEU A 77 -3.41 -4.56 -5.99
CA LEU A 77 -2.46 -4.21 -4.93
C LEU A 77 -1.43 -5.33 -4.68
N LEU A 78 -1.85 -6.58 -4.89
CA LEU A 78 -1.02 -7.79 -4.71
C LEU A 78 -0.20 -8.16 -5.95
N VAL A 79 -0.68 -7.87 -7.16
CA VAL A 79 -0.03 -8.26 -8.42
C VAL A 79 0.59 -7.05 -9.14
N GLY A 80 0.13 -5.84 -8.86
CA GLY A 80 0.58 -4.62 -9.54
C GLY A 80 2.07 -4.31 -9.40
N TRP A 81 2.74 -4.85 -8.39
CA TRP A 81 4.20 -4.73 -8.27
C TRP A 81 4.96 -5.51 -9.36
N MET A 82 4.34 -6.54 -9.95
CA MET A 82 4.92 -7.32 -11.06
C MET A 82 4.83 -6.57 -12.40
N PHE A 83 3.92 -5.60 -12.52
CA PHE A 83 3.73 -4.76 -13.71
C PHE A 83 4.58 -3.47 -13.68
N GLY A 84 5.70 -3.46 -12.95
CA GLY A 84 6.52 -2.26 -12.76
C GLY A 84 7.00 -1.59 -14.07
N ASP A 85 7.34 -2.39 -15.08
CA ASP A 85 7.83 -1.89 -16.37
C ASP A 85 6.79 -0.98 -17.08
N PRO A 86 5.53 -1.41 -17.27
CA PRO A 86 4.56 -0.57 -17.96
C PRO A 86 4.10 0.69 -17.21
N LEU A 87 3.98 0.61 -15.89
CA LEU A 87 3.62 1.79 -15.09
C LEU A 87 4.70 2.87 -15.17
N SER A 88 5.97 2.48 -15.21
CA SER A 88 7.09 3.43 -15.31
C SER A 88 7.13 4.19 -16.64
N HIS A 89 6.79 3.53 -17.77
CA HIS A 89 6.81 4.19 -19.07
C HIS A 89 5.67 5.19 -19.23
N TRP A 90 4.47 4.89 -18.71
CA TRP A 90 3.34 5.81 -18.75
C TRP A 90 3.59 7.03 -17.88
N THR A 91 4.26 6.84 -16.74
CA THR A 91 4.63 7.95 -15.86
C THR A 91 5.62 8.89 -16.55
N ASN A 92 6.66 8.36 -17.21
CA ASN A 92 7.61 9.19 -17.97
C ASN A 92 6.94 9.93 -19.14
N GLN A 93 6.05 9.27 -19.88
CA GLN A 93 5.35 9.89 -21.00
C GLN A 93 4.40 11.01 -20.54
N ALA A 94 3.75 10.86 -19.39
CA ALA A 94 2.95 11.92 -18.79
C ALA A 94 3.80 13.12 -18.36
N VAL A 95 4.96 12.89 -17.73
CA VAL A 95 5.88 13.97 -17.32
C VAL A 95 6.36 14.79 -18.51
N HIS A 96 6.68 14.13 -19.64
CA HIS A 96 7.05 14.81 -20.88
C HIS A 96 5.92 15.60 -21.56
N PHE A 97 4.66 15.33 -21.21
CA PHE A 97 3.52 16.12 -21.69
C PHE A 97 3.37 17.46 -20.95
N PHE A 98 3.92 17.56 -19.74
CA PHE A 98 3.81 18.73 -18.87
C PHE A 98 4.98 19.72 -18.99
N TYR A 99 6.06 19.36 -19.68
CA TYR A 99 7.28 20.17 -19.88
C TYR A 99 7.52 20.42 -21.37
#